data_AF-A0A946ZCR9-F1
#
_entry.id   AF-A0A946ZCR9-F1
#
_cell.length_a   1.000
_cell.length_b   1.000
_cell.length_c   1.000
_cell.angle_alpha   90.00
_cell.angle_beta   90.00
_cell.angle_gamma   90.00
#
_symmetry.space_group_name_H-M   'P 1'
#
loop_
_entity.id
_entity.type
_entity.pdbx_description
1 polymer ?
#
loop_
_entity_poly.entity_id
_entity_poly.type
_entity_poly.pdbx_seq_one_letter_code
_entity_poly.pdbx_strand_id
1 'polypeptide(L)'
;MEYFVKKESIVRKIWGRSDTILFIFAGASAEFALNKAVDWLYYTGKLPSDPIGRLFSTVHYARAIVFAPMEEAYGAIEQIYEIHSALEEKRGYKIPDWAYRDVLYMLIYYSISAYELLNEKLSREEKEEAYDVFFRVGDGMGLKDLPNDYNSWLVSRQLHLKNDLEFSNYTKDLFKQYRKHLGVVRYKALIEAQKLVAPEIVKDRLDFGQLPW
;
A
#
# COMPACT_ATOMS: atom_id res chain seq x y z
N MET A 1 -1.99 25.81 -14.69
CA MET A 1 -2.67 24.89 -13.75
C MET A 1 -1.60 24.11 -13.02
N GLU A 2 -1.55 24.25 -11.70
CA GLU A 2 -0.61 23.52 -10.85
C GLU A 2 -1.11 22.09 -10.61
N TYR A 3 -0.19 21.12 -10.62
CA TYR A 3 -0.50 19.70 -10.43
C TYR A 3 -0.08 19.25 -9.04
N PHE A 4 -0.85 18.33 -8.44
CA PHE A 4 -0.53 17.76 -7.13
C PHE A 4 0.85 17.11 -7.09
N VAL A 5 1.21 16.43 -8.18
CA VAL A 5 2.56 15.91 -8.42
C VAL A 5 3.11 16.57 -9.68
N LYS A 6 4.34 17.08 -9.62
CA LYS A 6 5.03 17.68 -10.78
C LYS A 6 5.06 16.69 -11.94
N LYS A 7 4.96 17.18 -13.18
CA LYS A 7 4.87 16.32 -14.39
C LYS A 7 6.07 15.39 -14.57
N GLU A 8 7.27 15.88 -14.25
CA GLU A 8 8.53 15.12 -14.35
C GLU A 8 8.87 14.34 -13.08
N SER A 9 7.93 14.22 -12.15
CA SER A 9 8.13 13.53 -10.87
C SER A 9 8.43 12.05 -11.05
N ILE A 10 9.33 11.52 -10.23
CA ILE A 10 9.55 10.09 -10.10
C ILE A 10 8.26 9.35 -9.73
N VAL A 11 7.37 9.94 -8.93
CA VAL A 11 6.11 9.31 -8.52
C VAL A 11 5.18 9.12 -9.72
N ARG A 12 5.13 10.07 -10.65
CA ARG A 12 4.39 9.90 -11.91
C ARG A 12 5.00 8.81 -12.79
N LYS A 13 6.34 8.68 -12.80
CA LYS A 13 7.02 7.59 -13.52
C LYS A 13 6.68 6.23 -12.91
N ILE A 14 6.72 6.09 -11.59
CA ILE A 14 6.36 4.87 -10.85
C ILE A 14 4.91 4.47 -11.12
N TRP A 15 3.96 5.38 -10.85
CA TRP A 15 2.52 5.11 -10.96
C TRP A 15 1.98 5.23 -12.39
N GLY A 16 2.85 5.56 -13.36
CA GLY A 16 2.56 5.59 -14.79
C GLY A 16 2.78 4.26 -15.48
N ARG A 17 3.56 3.35 -14.88
CA ARG A 17 3.99 2.10 -15.51
C ARG A 17 3.28 0.88 -14.93
N SER A 18 2.64 0.11 -15.79
CA SER A 18 1.87 -1.07 -15.39
C SER A 18 2.72 -2.17 -14.76
N ASP A 19 3.97 -2.36 -15.22
CA ASP A 19 4.90 -3.35 -14.65
C ASP A 19 5.25 -3.04 -13.19
N THR A 20 5.57 -1.79 -12.90
CA THR A 20 5.90 -1.30 -11.57
C THR A 20 4.69 -1.40 -10.65
N ILE A 21 3.52 -0.97 -11.14
CA ILE A 21 2.24 -1.10 -10.44
C ILE A 21 1.96 -2.56 -10.02
N LEU A 22 2.20 -3.54 -10.90
CA LEU A 22 2.00 -4.96 -10.57
C LEU A 22 2.90 -5.41 -9.41
N PHE A 23 4.17 -4.99 -9.38
CA PHE A 23 5.08 -5.32 -8.28
C PHE A 23 4.76 -4.56 -6.98
N ILE A 24 4.29 -3.31 -7.07
CA ILE A 24 3.76 -2.58 -5.91
C ILE A 24 2.69 -3.42 -5.24
N PHE A 25 1.76 -3.97 -6.01
CA PHE A 25 0.68 -4.78 -5.45
C PHE A 25 1.07 -6.15 -5.00
N ALA A 26 1.97 -6.81 -5.73
CA ALA A 26 2.47 -8.09 -5.28
C ALA A 26 3.00 -7.93 -3.85
N GLY A 27 3.92 -6.99 -3.64
CA GLY A 27 4.45 -6.66 -2.33
C GLY A 27 3.39 -6.23 -1.32
N ALA A 28 2.59 -5.22 -1.65
CA ALA A 28 1.57 -4.68 -0.75
C ALA A 28 0.56 -5.75 -0.32
N SER A 29 0.17 -6.68 -1.19
CA SER A 29 -0.75 -7.76 -0.83
C SER A 29 -0.17 -8.74 0.18
N ALA A 30 1.16 -8.93 0.22
CA ALA A 30 1.83 -9.73 1.24
C ALA A 30 1.85 -9.01 2.60
N GLU A 31 2.34 -7.77 2.63
CA GLU A 31 2.45 -6.97 3.86
C GLU A 31 1.07 -6.66 4.45
N PHE A 32 0.11 -6.27 3.60
CA PHE A 32 -1.25 -5.98 4.03
C PHE A 32 -1.93 -7.19 4.67
N ALA A 33 -1.69 -8.40 4.15
CA ALA A 33 -2.26 -9.61 4.71
C ALA A 33 -1.73 -9.95 6.12
N LEU A 34 -0.58 -9.39 6.49
CA LEU A 34 0.01 -9.50 7.83
C LEU A 34 -0.41 -8.37 8.76
N ASN A 35 -1.06 -7.30 8.29
CA ASN A 35 -1.39 -6.19 9.19
C ASN A 35 -2.35 -6.66 10.28
N LYS A 36 -2.05 -6.44 11.57
CA LYS A 36 -2.91 -6.91 12.68
C LYS A 36 -4.30 -6.27 12.69
N ALA A 37 -4.46 -5.10 12.07
CA ALA A 37 -5.76 -4.47 11.88
C ALA A 37 -6.50 -4.97 10.64
N VAL A 38 -5.97 -5.92 9.85
CA VAL A 38 -6.53 -6.41 8.56
C VAL A 38 -8.01 -6.82 8.63
N ASP A 39 -8.51 -7.16 9.83
CA ASP A 39 -9.92 -7.41 10.11
C ASP A 39 -10.82 -6.26 9.63
N TRP A 40 -10.28 -5.04 9.54
CA TRP A 40 -10.98 -3.85 9.07
C TRP A 40 -11.55 -3.99 7.66
N LEU A 41 -10.75 -4.49 6.72
CA LEU A 41 -11.23 -4.73 5.35
C LEU A 41 -12.06 -6.00 5.23
N TYR A 42 -11.95 -6.91 6.20
CA TYR A 42 -12.76 -8.10 6.28
C TYR A 42 -14.20 -7.83 6.69
N TYR A 43 -14.47 -6.79 7.48
CA TYR A 43 -15.81 -6.51 8.00
C TYR A 43 -16.88 -6.39 6.94
N THR A 44 -16.58 -5.70 5.83
CA THR A 44 -17.56 -5.55 4.74
C THR A 44 -17.71 -6.81 3.88
N GLY A 45 -16.82 -7.79 4.05
CA GLY A 45 -16.66 -8.95 3.18
C GLY A 45 -16.12 -8.62 1.78
N LYS A 46 -16.00 -7.33 1.41
CA LYS A 46 -15.62 -6.90 0.06
C LYS A 46 -14.20 -7.32 -0.31
N LEU A 47 -13.26 -7.27 0.64
CA LEU A 47 -11.88 -7.70 0.39
C LEU A 47 -11.76 -9.20 0.11
N PRO A 48 -12.24 -10.11 0.97
CA PRO A 48 -12.15 -11.53 0.67
C PRO A 48 -13.00 -11.95 -0.54
N SER A 49 -14.09 -11.23 -0.86
CA SER A 49 -14.93 -11.54 -2.02
C SER A 49 -14.34 -11.10 -3.35
N ASP A 50 -13.51 -10.06 -3.37
CA ASP A 50 -12.84 -9.56 -4.58
C ASP A 50 -11.51 -8.85 -4.25
N PRO A 51 -10.47 -9.60 -3.85
CA PRO A 51 -9.19 -9.02 -3.46
C PRO A 51 -8.52 -8.28 -4.62
N ILE A 52 -8.73 -8.74 -5.85
CA ILE A 52 -8.12 -8.18 -7.05
C ILE A 52 -8.82 -6.88 -7.45
N GLY A 53 -10.16 -6.82 -7.43
CA GLY A 53 -10.89 -5.57 -7.68
C GLY A 53 -10.63 -4.50 -6.63
N ARG A 54 -10.45 -4.88 -5.35
CA ARG A 54 -10.05 -3.95 -4.29
C ARG A 54 -8.67 -3.35 -4.54
N LEU A 55 -7.72 -4.17 -4.98
CA LEU A 55 -6.39 -3.75 -5.41
C LEU A 55 -6.45 -2.77 -6.58
N PHE A 56 -7.26 -3.05 -7.62
CA PHE A 56 -7.42 -2.13 -8.75
C PHE A 56 -8.10 -0.80 -8.35
N SER A 57 -8.96 -0.83 -7.33
CA SER A 57 -9.54 0.40 -6.78
C SER A 57 -8.44 1.29 -6.16
N THR A 58 -7.48 0.71 -5.43
CA THR A 58 -6.31 1.44 -4.92
C THR A 58 -5.45 2.02 -6.05
N VAL A 59 -5.23 1.30 -7.16
CA VAL A 59 -4.57 1.88 -8.37
C VAL A 59 -5.31 3.14 -8.80
N HIS A 60 -6.62 3.01 -8.92
CA HIS A 60 -7.45 4.05 -9.52
C HIS A 60 -7.38 5.32 -8.68
N TYR A 61 -7.53 5.20 -7.36
CA TYR A 61 -7.36 6.32 -6.43
C TYR A 61 -5.95 6.92 -6.49
N ALA A 62 -4.90 6.10 -6.45
CA ALA A 62 -3.53 6.59 -6.52
C ALA A 62 -3.27 7.38 -7.81
N ARG A 63 -3.76 6.88 -8.95
CA ARG A 63 -3.63 7.59 -10.24
C ARG A 63 -4.49 8.85 -10.32
N ALA A 64 -5.69 8.83 -9.75
CA ALA A 64 -6.58 9.99 -9.66
C ALA A 64 -5.96 11.12 -8.84
N ILE A 65 -5.05 10.83 -7.92
CA ILE A 65 -4.28 11.84 -7.18
C ILE A 65 -3.01 12.23 -7.94
N VAL A 66 -2.18 11.24 -8.31
CA VAL A 66 -0.83 11.47 -8.85
C VAL A 66 -0.84 12.25 -10.18
N PHE A 67 -1.85 12.02 -11.03
CA PHE A 67 -1.91 12.65 -12.34
C PHE A 67 -2.77 13.91 -12.40
N ALA A 68 -3.49 14.23 -11.32
CA ALA A 68 -4.50 15.28 -11.31
C ALA A 68 -3.95 16.70 -11.00
N PRO A 69 -4.66 17.74 -11.46
CA PRO A 69 -4.52 19.11 -10.95
C PRO A 69 -4.71 19.17 -9.43
N MET A 70 -4.19 20.23 -8.81
CA MET A 70 -4.17 20.35 -7.35
C MET A 70 -5.58 20.21 -6.72
N GLU A 71 -6.57 20.93 -7.25
CA GLU A 71 -7.94 20.91 -6.72
C GLU A 71 -8.60 19.52 -6.86
N GLU A 72 -8.45 18.88 -8.02
CA GLU A 72 -8.99 17.55 -8.28
C GLU A 72 -8.35 16.48 -7.38
N ALA A 73 -7.03 16.58 -7.13
CA ALA A 73 -6.34 15.67 -6.23
C ALA A 73 -6.82 15.81 -4.79
N TYR A 74 -7.02 17.03 -4.29
CA TYR A 74 -7.59 17.25 -2.95
C TYR A 74 -9.03 16.72 -2.86
N GLY A 75 -9.85 16.94 -3.89
CA GLY A 75 -11.20 16.34 -3.93
C GLY A 75 -11.18 14.81 -3.91
N ALA A 76 -10.20 14.17 -4.58
CA ALA A 76 -10.03 12.72 -4.51
C ALA A 76 -9.58 12.25 -3.11
N ILE A 77 -8.69 12.99 -2.43
CA ILE A 77 -8.24 12.70 -1.06
C ILE A 77 -9.41 12.82 -0.08
N GLU A 78 -10.23 13.87 -0.20
CA GLU A 78 -11.43 14.07 0.62
C GLU A 78 -12.42 12.92 0.44
N GLN A 79 -12.68 12.48 -0.80
CA GLN A 79 -13.54 11.32 -1.06
C GLN A 79 -13.02 10.04 -0.38
N ILE A 80 -11.71 9.82 -0.38
CA ILE A 80 -11.12 8.67 0.33
C ILE A 80 -11.40 8.79 1.83
N TYR A 81 -11.19 9.96 2.42
CA TYR A 81 -11.48 10.21 3.83
C TYR A 81 -12.96 9.97 4.17
N GLU A 82 -13.89 10.44 3.34
CA GLU A 82 -15.33 10.24 3.52
C GLU A 82 -15.73 8.76 3.47
N ILE A 83 -15.20 8.00 2.50
CA ILE A 83 -15.47 6.55 2.37
C ILE A 83 -15.04 5.80 3.64
N HIS A 84 -13.89 6.15 4.19
CA HIS A 84 -13.38 5.54 5.41
C HIS A 84 -14.20 5.96 6.63
N SER A 85 -14.53 7.25 6.77
CA SER A 85 -15.35 7.79 7.85
C SER A 85 -16.75 7.13 7.89
N ALA A 86 -17.39 6.98 6.73
CA ALA A 86 -18.68 6.30 6.62
C ALA A 86 -18.60 4.81 7.00
N LEU A 87 -17.47 4.15 6.72
CA LEU A 87 -17.25 2.76 7.13
C LEU A 87 -17.07 2.63 8.64
N GLU A 88 -16.34 3.55 9.27
CA GLU A 88 -16.16 3.60 10.73
C GLU A 88 -17.48 3.84 11.45
N GLU A 89 -18.29 4.79 10.96
CA GLU A 89 -19.62 5.07 11.51
C GLU A 89 -20.52 3.83 11.47
N LYS A 90 -20.57 3.15 10.32
CA LYS A 90 -21.36 1.91 10.14
C LYS A 90 -20.89 0.76 11.05
N ARG A 91 -19.61 0.77 11.48
CA ARG A 91 -19.03 -0.24 12.37
C ARG A 91 -19.21 0.10 13.85
N GLY A 92 -19.40 1.37 14.19
CA GLY A 92 -19.52 1.84 15.57
C GLY A 92 -18.17 2.02 16.28
N TYR A 93 -17.05 1.99 15.55
CA TYR A 93 -15.71 2.30 16.09
C TYR A 93 -14.78 2.81 14.99
N LYS A 94 -13.78 3.58 15.40
CA LYS A 94 -12.79 4.19 14.50
C LYS A 94 -11.67 3.21 14.17
N ILE A 95 -11.12 3.31 12.96
CA ILE A 95 -9.87 2.65 12.61
C ILE A 95 -8.76 3.41 13.33
N PRO A 96 -7.84 2.71 14.02
CA PRO A 96 -6.73 3.37 14.67
C PRO A 96 -5.87 4.13 13.65
N ASP A 97 -5.44 5.34 14.01
CA ASP A 97 -4.63 6.20 13.14
C ASP A 97 -3.32 5.53 12.66
N TRP A 98 -2.73 4.66 13.49
CA TRP A 98 -1.56 3.87 13.11
C TRP A 98 -1.82 2.89 11.96
N ALA A 99 -3.05 2.36 11.81
CA ALA A 99 -3.38 1.43 10.74
C ALA A 99 -3.47 2.14 9.38
N TYR A 100 -3.92 3.40 9.36
CA TYR A 100 -3.82 4.22 8.15
C TYR A 100 -2.36 4.54 7.80
N ARG A 101 -1.52 4.85 8.81
CA ARG A 101 -0.08 5.04 8.59
C ARG A 101 0.59 3.80 8.02
N ASP A 102 0.25 2.61 8.50
CA ASP A 102 0.78 1.35 7.94
C ASP A 102 0.50 1.21 6.45
N VAL A 103 -0.75 1.47 6.03
CA VAL A 103 -1.12 1.42 4.61
C VAL A 103 -0.36 2.47 3.80
N LEU A 104 -0.23 3.69 4.33
CA LEU A 104 0.53 4.75 3.66
C LEU A 104 2.02 4.39 3.53
N TYR A 105 2.63 3.89 4.60
CA TYR A 105 4.04 3.48 4.63
C TYR A 105 4.32 2.30 3.73
N MET A 106 3.38 1.35 3.67
CA MET A 106 3.40 0.25 2.72
C MET A 106 3.43 0.77 1.28
N LEU A 107 2.56 1.73 0.93
CA LEU A 107 2.51 2.31 -0.42
C LEU A 107 3.79 3.08 -0.77
N ILE A 108 4.39 3.82 0.16
CA ILE A 108 5.68 4.50 -0.05
C ILE A 108 6.78 3.47 -0.33
N TYR A 109 6.92 2.48 0.56
CA TYR A 109 7.96 1.46 0.43
C TYR A 109 7.85 0.70 -0.87
N TYR A 110 6.66 0.20 -1.20
CA TYR A 110 6.48 -0.61 -2.40
C TYR A 110 6.57 0.22 -3.67
N SER A 111 6.22 1.51 -3.65
CA SER A 111 6.50 2.41 -4.78
C SER A 111 7.99 2.45 -5.11
N ILE A 112 8.83 2.61 -4.08
CA ILE A 112 10.29 2.66 -4.22
C ILE A 112 10.85 1.28 -4.59
N SER A 113 10.53 0.24 -3.81
CA SER A 113 11.15 -1.07 -3.98
C SER A 113 10.76 -1.75 -5.29
N ALA A 114 9.50 -1.61 -5.74
CA ALA A 114 9.06 -2.14 -7.03
C ALA A 114 9.77 -1.44 -8.20
N TYR A 115 9.98 -0.12 -8.08
CA TYR A 115 10.68 0.63 -9.10
C TYR A 115 12.15 0.24 -9.18
N GLU A 116 12.85 0.23 -8.04
CA GLU A 116 14.28 -0.13 -7.96
C GLU A 116 14.56 -1.59 -8.31
N LEU A 117 13.55 -2.47 -8.19
CA LEU A 117 13.66 -3.86 -8.65
C LEU A 117 13.67 -3.97 -10.18
N LEU A 118 12.91 -3.12 -10.87
CA LEU A 118 12.72 -3.18 -12.32
C LEU A 118 13.59 -2.18 -13.11
N ASN A 119 14.13 -1.17 -12.43
CA ASN A 119 14.84 -0.04 -13.02
C ASN A 119 16.08 0.32 -12.19
N GLU A 120 16.67 1.48 -12.45
CA GLU A 120 17.73 2.06 -11.64
C GLU A 120 17.30 2.36 -10.20
N LYS A 121 18.29 2.43 -9.30
CA LYS A 121 18.07 2.90 -7.93
C LYS A 121 17.68 4.36 -7.94
N LEU A 122 16.72 4.72 -7.09
CA LEU A 122 16.33 6.11 -6.90
C LEU A 122 17.46 6.85 -6.18
N SER A 123 17.69 8.09 -6.61
CA SER A 123 18.47 9.06 -5.85
C SER A 123 17.82 9.36 -4.50
N ARG A 124 18.58 9.99 -3.60
CA ARG A 124 18.05 10.40 -2.29
C ARG A 124 16.91 11.41 -2.48
N GLU A 125 17.06 12.33 -3.42
CA GLU A 125 16.10 13.37 -3.74
C GLU A 125 14.80 12.78 -4.31
N GLU A 126 14.88 11.74 -5.14
CA GLU A 126 13.71 11.01 -5.63
C GLU A 126 13.00 10.22 -4.52
N LYS A 127 13.74 9.67 -3.55
CA LYS A 127 13.14 9.01 -2.37
C LYS A 127 12.43 10.01 -1.46
N GLU A 128 13.02 11.18 -1.27
CA GLU A 128 12.40 12.30 -0.55
C GLU A 128 11.15 12.79 -1.27
N GLU A 129 11.19 12.91 -2.60
CA GLU A 129 10.02 13.28 -3.39
C GLU A 129 8.91 12.24 -3.30
N ALA A 130 9.26 10.94 -3.39
CA ALA A 130 8.30 9.87 -3.20
C ALA A 130 7.63 9.98 -1.83
N TYR A 131 8.43 10.21 -0.78
CA TYR A 131 7.92 10.43 0.57
C TYR A 131 6.96 11.62 0.65
N ASP A 132 7.38 12.80 0.18
CA ASP A 132 6.60 14.05 0.23
C ASP A 132 5.21 13.91 -0.40
N VAL A 133 5.12 13.25 -1.56
CA VAL A 133 3.84 13.06 -2.24
C VAL A 133 2.86 12.27 -1.35
N PHE A 134 3.32 11.17 -0.74
CA PHE A 134 2.47 10.39 0.15
C PHE A 134 2.25 11.07 1.51
N PHE A 135 3.22 11.84 2.01
CA PHE A 135 3.04 12.68 3.19
C PHE A 135 1.86 13.64 2.98
N ARG A 136 1.82 14.36 1.85
CA ARG A 136 0.72 15.28 1.52
C ARG A 136 -0.63 14.58 1.36
N VAL A 137 -0.64 13.34 0.85
CA VAL A 137 -1.86 12.52 0.82
C VAL A 137 -2.32 12.19 2.24
N GLY A 138 -1.41 11.72 3.11
CA GLY A 138 -1.72 11.39 4.50
C GLY A 138 -2.18 12.60 5.31
N ASP A 139 -1.53 13.75 5.13
CA ASP A 139 -1.90 15.02 5.78
C ASP A 139 -3.29 15.48 5.31
N GLY A 140 -3.58 15.41 4.01
CA GLY A 140 -4.91 15.71 3.47
C GLY A 140 -6.01 14.75 3.96
N MET A 141 -5.66 13.51 4.32
CA MET A 141 -6.56 12.57 5.00
C MET A 141 -6.66 12.82 6.52
N GLY A 142 -5.91 13.78 7.06
CA GLY A 142 -5.93 14.16 8.47
C GLY A 142 -5.11 13.27 9.40
N LEU A 143 -4.24 12.40 8.86
CA LEU A 143 -3.42 11.48 9.65
C LEU A 143 -2.49 12.24 10.61
N LYS A 144 -2.28 11.69 11.80
CA LYS A 144 -1.40 12.29 12.80
C LYS A 144 -0.02 11.63 12.81
N ASP A 145 0.93 12.30 13.44
CA ASP A 145 2.28 11.79 13.70
C ASP A 145 3.00 11.27 12.44
N LEU A 146 2.77 11.93 11.30
CA LEU A 146 3.53 11.66 10.09
C LEU A 146 4.97 12.21 10.27
N PRO A 147 6.01 11.42 9.95
CA PRO A 147 7.39 11.88 9.98
C PRO A 147 7.61 13.11 9.10
N ASN A 148 8.62 13.92 9.38
CA ASN A 148 8.81 15.15 8.60
C ASN A 148 9.57 14.93 7.28
N ASP A 149 10.30 13.82 7.17
CA ASP A 149 11.16 13.52 6.02
C ASP A 149 11.33 12.01 5.82
N TYR A 150 11.93 11.63 4.68
CA TYR A 150 12.17 10.24 4.31
C TYR A 150 13.00 9.48 5.34
N ASN A 151 14.02 10.12 5.95
CA ASN A 151 14.89 9.45 6.91
C ASN A 151 14.16 9.13 8.23
N SER A 152 13.35 10.06 8.70
CA SER A 152 12.48 9.88 9.86
C SER A 152 11.42 8.83 9.58
N TRP A 153 10.92 8.77 8.35
CA TRP A 153 10.01 7.73 7.89
C TRP A 153 10.66 6.34 7.89
N LEU A 154 11.93 6.19 7.51
CA LEU A 154 12.62 4.89 7.58
C LEU A 154 12.60 4.31 9.00
N VAL A 155 12.85 5.16 10.00
CA VAL A 155 12.82 4.75 11.41
C VAL A 155 11.40 4.38 11.85
N SER A 156 10.42 5.25 11.55
CA SER A 156 9.01 5.00 11.88
C SER A 156 8.50 3.71 11.24
N ARG A 157 8.80 3.49 9.95
CA ARG A 157 8.40 2.29 9.22
C ARG A 157 8.95 1.01 9.86
N GLN A 158 10.21 0.99 10.29
CA GLN A 158 10.78 -0.18 10.95
C GLN A 158 10.05 -0.52 12.26
N LEU A 159 9.64 0.50 13.02
CA LEU A 159 8.86 0.30 14.24
C LEU A 159 7.46 -0.26 13.93
N HIS A 160 6.78 0.30 12.94
CA HIS A 160 5.47 -0.15 12.47
C HIS A 160 5.51 -1.62 11.98
N LEU A 161 6.46 -1.98 11.13
CA LEU A 161 6.65 -3.37 10.69
C LEU A 161 6.84 -4.36 11.85
N LYS A 162 7.59 -3.95 12.88
CA LYS A 162 7.86 -4.80 14.04
C LYS A 162 6.64 -5.00 14.93
N ASN A 163 5.84 -3.95 15.09
CA ASN A 163 4.75 -3.91 16.07
C ASN A 163 3.38 -4.31 15.50
N ASP A 164 3.20 -4.14 14.19
CA ASP A 164 1.87 -4.16 13.57
C ASP A 164 1.70 -5.32 12.58
N LEU A 165 2.73 -6.13 12.35
CA LEU A 165 2.65 -7.35 11.54
C LEU A 165 2.44 -8.62 12.38
N GLU A 166 1.35 -9.32 12.11
CA GLU A 166 0.92 -10.56 12.72
C GLU A 166 0.42 -11.57 11.66
N PHE A 167 0.92 -12.80 11.72
CA PHE A 167 0.35 -13.89 10.93
C PHE A 167 -0.93 -14.41 11.59
N SER A 168 -2.08 -14.18 10.96
CA SER A 168 -3.40 -14.45 11.54
C SER A 168 -4.24 -15.40 10.67
N ASN A 169 -5.44 -15.74 11.16
CA ASN A 169 -6.42 -16.46 10.34
C ASN A 169 -6.86 -15.65 9.11
N TYR A 170 -6.84 -14.31 9.18
CA TYR A 170 -7.10 -13.45 8.03
C TYR A 170 -5.99 -13.52 6.99
N THR A 171 -4.73 -13.63 7.42
CA THR A 171 -3.61 -13.86 6.50
C THR A 171 -3.82 -15.15 5.70
N LYS A 172 -4.10 -16.26 6.40
CA LYS A 172 -4.38 -17.56 5.75
C LYS A 172 -5.54 -17.47 4.76
N ASP A 173 -6.63 -16.82 5.17
CA ASP A 173 -7.80 -16.68 4.31
C ASP A 173 -7.51 -15.80 3.10
N LEU A 174 -6.80 -14.67 3.23
CA LEU A 174 -6.44 -13.81 2.09
C LEU A 174 -5.64 -14.57 1.05
N PHE A 175 -4.62 -15.33 1.46
CA PHE A 175 -3.83 -16.14 0.51
C PHE A 175 -4.68 -17.21 -0.16
N LYS A 176 -5.65 -17.81 0.55
CA LYS A 176 -6.64 -18.71 -0.05
C LYS A 176 -7.53 -17.98 -1.06
N GLN A 177 -7.98 -16.76 -0.77
CA GLN A 177 -8.77 -15.96 -1.71
C GLN A 177 -7.93 -15.52 -2.92
N TYR A 178 -6.67 -15.10 -2.73
CA TYR A 178 -5.76 -14.79 -3.84
C TYR A 178 -5.63 -15.99 -4.78
N ARG A 179 -5.38 -17.19 -4.24
CA ARG A 179 -5.29 -18.43 -5.03
C ARG A 179 -6.59 -18.74 -5.78
N LYS A 180 -7.73 -18.59 -5.11
CA LYS A 180 -9.07 -18.82 -5.70
C LYS A 180 -9.32 -17.87 -6.87
N HIS A 181 -9.07 -16.57 -6.70
CA HIS A 181 -9.40 -15.55 -7.70
C HIS A 181 -8.40 -15.48 -8.86
N LEU A 182 -7.11 -15.74 -8.60
CA LEU A 182 -6.07 -15.75 -9.63
C LEU A 182 -5.99 -17.09 -10.38
N GLY A 183 -6.36 -18.19 -9.73
CA GLY A 183 -6.03 -19.52 -10.20
C GLY A 183 -4.53 -19.83 -10.04
N VAL A 184 -4.16 -21.10 -10.22
CA VAL A 184 -2.86 -21.63 -9.79
C VAL A 184 -1.67 -20.90 -10.43
N VAL A 185 -1.70 -20.65 -11.74
CA VAL A 185 -0.54 -20.07 -12.46
C VAL A 185 -0.27 -18.64 -12.03
N ARG A 186 -1.30 -17.77 -12.08
CA ARG A 186 -1.17 -16.37 -11.69
C ARG A 186 -0.89 -16.21 -10.20
N TYR A 187 -1.41 -17.11 -9.36
CA TYR A 187 -1.09 -17.14 -7.95
C TYR A 187 0.39 -17.47 -7.69
N LYS A 188 0.97 -18.46 -8.39
CA LYS A 188 2.42 -18.72 -8.29
C LYS A 188 3.24 -17.51 -8.70
N ALA A 189 2.86 -16.82 -9.78
CA ALA A 189 3.52 -15.59 -10.20
C ALA A 189 3.43 -14.47 -9.12
N LEU A 190 2.27 -14.35 -8.45
CA LEU A 190 2.10 -13.43 -7.32
C LEU A 190 3.09 -13.75 -6.18
N ILE A 191 3.19 -15.02 -5.77
CA ILE A 191 4.10 -15.45 -4.70
C ILE A 191 5.56 -15.15 -5.05
N GLU A 192 5.99 -15.44 -6.28
CA GLU A 192 7.36 -15.13 -6.70
C GLU A 192 7.63 -13.62 -6.75
N ALA A 193 6.67 -12.82 -7.23
CA ALA A 193 6.78 -11.36 -7.20
C ALA A 193 6.86 -10.82 -5.75
N GLN A 194 6.09 -11.39 -4.81
CA GLN A 194 6.14 -11.06 -3.39
C GLN A 194 7.54 -11.33 -2.80
N LYS A 195 8.12 -12.51 -3.07
CA LYS A 195 9.47 -12.86 -2.60
C LYS A 195 10.55 -11.90 -3.07
N LEU A 196 10.40 -11.37 -4.29
CA LEU A 196 11.36 -10.43 -4.87
C LEU A 196 11.31 -9.04 -4.23
N VAL A 197 10.12 -8.54 -3.89
CA VAL A 197 9.92 -7.13 -3.55
C VAL A 197 9.65 -6.86 -2.06
N ALA A 198 9.16 -7.86 -1.32
CA ALA A 198 8.84 -7.72 0.10
C ALA A 198 10.11 -7.46 0.94
N PRO A 199 10.01 -6.71 2.06
CA PRO A 199 11.12 -6.62 3.01
C PRO A 199 11.29 -7.93 3.78
N GLU A 200 12.48 -8.20 4.31
CA GLU A 200 12.79 -9.47 4.99
C GLU A 200 11.81 -9.81 6.13
N ILE A 201 11.41 -8.83 6.95
CA ILE A 201 10.44 -9.08 8.02
C ILE A 201 9.09 -9.62 7.53
N VAL A 202 8.63 -9.20 6.34
CA VAL A 202 7.39 -9.71 5.73
C VAL A 202 7.61 -11.13 5.21
N LYS A 203 8.78 -11.41 4.60
CA LYS A 203 9.13 -12.75 4.12
C LYS A 203 9.23 -13.75 5.27
N ASP A 204 9.84 -13.34 6.38
CA ASP A 204 9.97 -14.14 7.60
C ASP A 204 8.62 -14.44 8.22
N ARG A 205 7.73 -13.43 8.30
CA ARG A 205 6.37 -13.58 8.86
C ARG A 205 5.44 -14.44 8.00
N LEU A 206 5.66 -14.47 6.69
CA LEU A 206 4.91 -15.34 5.75
C LEU A 206 5.61 -16.68 5.51
N ASP A 207 6.79 -16.85 6.06
CA ASP A 207 7.59 -18.07 5.93
C ASP A 207 7.73 -18.53 4.46
N PHE A 208 8.03 -17.58 3.57
CA PHE A 208 8.15 -17.85 2.13
C PHE A 208 9.25 -18.86 1.76
N GLY A 209 10.15 -19.18 2.69
CA GLY A 209 11.20 -20.18 2.54
C GLY A 209 10.82 -21.59 2.98
N GLN A 210 9.80 -21.77 3.83
CA GLN A 210 9.46 -23.08 4.39
C GLN A 210 8.03 -23.54 4.06
N LEU A 211 7.09 -22.62 3.82
CA LEU A 211 5.71 -22.97 3.48
C LEU A 211 5.50 -23.09 1.95
N PRO A 212 4.84 -24.18 1.49
CA PRO A 212 4.39 -24.26 0.11
C PRO A 212 3.11 -23.43 -0.04
N TRP A 213 3.28 -22.18 -0.48
CA TRP A 213 2.18 -21.30 -0.90
C TRP A 213 1.64 -21.74 -2.26
#